data_AF-A0A7Y7YW10-F1
#
_entry.id   AF-A0A7Y7YW10-F1
#
_cell.length_a   1.000
_cell.length_b   1.000
_cell.length_c   1.000
_cell.angle_alpha   90.00
_cell.angle_beta   90.00
_cell.angle_gamma   90.00
#
_symmetry.space_group_name_H-M   'P 1'
#
loop_
_entity.id
_entity.type
_entity.pdbx_description
1 polymer ?
#
loop_
_entity_poly.entity_id
_entity_poly.type
_entity_poly.pdbx_seq_one_letter_code
_entity_poly.pdbx_strand_id
1 'polypeptide(L)'
;MISYGSVCSGIEAATQAWHPLGMRAAWFAEIEPFPSAVLAHHYPDVTNHGDMTKLAALVLAGKIPAPDVLVGGTPCQAFSVAGMREGLTDPRGALTIKYVELADAVDYVRAGQRKPASVIVWENVPGVLSDKGNAFGCFLGALAGEDCELQPPGKKWQDAGCVYGPKRTIAWRVLDAQYFGLAQRRRRVFVVASARDEFDPAEVLFEREGVRRDTAPRRGQGQDVTGTAPFGPALQCGCGHVFAESLGPYGCPDCEGDEGPAVDMFGGIPAFGGHSLAGSIESAATLTAKNSRLDIESETFFVHGVDVRNGSLTGELTHTLQAGDHAPDPGGTPHILSDSRVRRSTPVECERLQGMADDYTLIPWRGKPASECPDGPRYKAIGNSKAVTVVRWIGMRLLQQLDVK
;
A
#
# COMPACT_ATOMS: atom_id res chain seq x y z
N MET A 1 -28.35 3.51 -8.79
CA MET A 1 -27.42 2.81 -7.88
C MET A 1 -26.34 2.17 -8.74
N ILE A 2 -25.07 2.47 -8.46
CA ILE A 2 -23.94 2.00 -9.27
C ILE A 2 -23.52 0.60 -8.79
N SER A 3 -23.47 -0.34 -9.72
CA SER A 3 -23.06 -1.72 -9.47
C SER A 3 -21.62 -1.96 -9.90
N TYR A 4 -20.87 -2.80 -9.18
CA TYR A 4 -19.54 -3.23 -9.61
C TYR A 4 -19.33 -4.74 -9.56
N GLY A 5 -18.57 -5.26 -10.51
CA GLY A 5 -18.05 -6.63 -10.46
C GLY A 5 -16.59 -6.59 -10.00
N SER A 6 -16.22 -7.44 -9.05
CA SER A 6 -14.84 -7.52 -8.54
C SER A 6 -14.21 -8.85 -8.97
N VAL A 7 -13.01 -8.81 -9.54
CA VAL A 7 -12.22 -10.00 -9.90
C VAL A 7 -10.85 -9.98 -9.24
N CYS A 8 -10.32 -11.16 -8.93
CA CYS A 8 -9.20 -11.29 -8.00
C CYS A 8 -9.51 -10.48 -6.72
N SER A 9 -10.71 -10.70 -6.19
CA SER A 9 -11.33 -9.83 -5.18
C SER A 9 -10.52 -9.78 -3.88
N GLY A 10 -9.74 -10.83 -3.59
CA GLY A 10 -9.02 -10.97 -2.33
C GLY A 10 -10.01 -10.92 -1.18
N ILE A 11 -9.70 -10.10 -0.18
CA ILE A 11 -10.59 -9.80 0.95
C ILE A 11 -11.43 -8.54 0.70
N GLU A 12 -11.48 -8.09 -0.55
CA GLU A 12 -12.47 -7.17 -1.08
C GLU A 12 -12.45 -5.76 -0.45
N ALA A 13 -11.27 -5.14 -0.60
CA ALA A 13 -11.05 -3.74 -0.27
C ALA A 13 -11.95 -2.77 -1.05
N ALA A 14 -12.41 -3.13 -2.25
CA ALA A 14 -13.32 -2.29 -3.02
C ALA A 14 -14.69 -2.19 -2.36
N THR A 15 -15.22 -3.28 -1.82
CA THR A 15 -16.47 -3.26 -1.04
C THR A 15 -16.36 -2.40 0.22
N GLN A 16 -15.31 -2.61 1.02
CA GLN A 16 -14.99 -1.77 2.19
C GLN A 16 -14.95 -0.27 1.83
N ALA A 17 -14.38 0.04 0.66
CA ALA A 17 -14.26 1.41 0.17
C ALA A 17 -15.58 2.00 -0.37
N TRP A 18 -16.34 1.22 -1.15
CA TRP A 18 -17.39 1.73 -2.04
C TRP A 18 -18.81 1.49 -1.53
N HIS A 19 -19.05 0.50 -0.66
CA HIS A 19 -20.37 0.32 -0.03
C HIS A 19 -20.83 1.55 0.77
N PRO A 20 -19.96 2.19 1.58
CA PRO A 20 -20.31 3.44 2.25
C PRO A 20 -20.60 4.61 1.30
N LEU A 21 -20.13 4.52 0.05
CA LEU A 21 -20.41 5.51 -1.00
C LEU A 21 -21.70 5.20 -1.80
N GLY A 22 -22.44 4.15 -1.43
CA GLY A 22 -23.70 3.78 -2.09
C GLY A 22 -23.55 2.87 -3.32
N MET A 23 -22.33 2.48 -3.69
CA MET A 23 -22.09 1.48 -4.73
C MET A 23 -22.32 0.07 -4.16
N ARG A 24 -22.68 -0.90 -5.00
CA ARG A 24 -22.95 -2.29 -4.56
C ARG A 24 -22.25 -3.31 -5.44
N ALA A 25 -21.68 -4.34 -4.80
CA ALA A 25 -21.13 -5.48 -5.53
C ALA A 25 -22.26 -6.26 -6.22
N ALA A 26 -22.15 -6.45 -7.51
CA ALA A 26 -23.03 -7.34 -8.27
C ALA A 26 -22.60 -8.80 -8.12
N TRP A 27 -21.29 -9.04 -8.06
CA TRP A 27 -20.67 -10.35 -7.87
C TRP A 27 -19.17 -10.20 -7.57
N PHE A 28 -18.59 -11.28 -7.04
CA PHE A 28 -17.17 -11.44 -6.80
C PHE A 28 -16.56 -12.58 -7.61
N ALA A 29 -15.23 -12.61 -7.72
CA ALA A 29 -14.49 -13.72 -8.28
C ALA A 29 -13.13 -13.86 -7.59
N GLU A 30 -13.04 -14.84 -6.70
CA GLU A 30 -11.87 -15.18 -5.91
C GLU A 30 -11.71 -16.70 -5.81
N ILE A 31 -10.49 -17.19 -6.05
CA ILE A 31 -10.17 -18.62 -6.10
C ILE A 31 -9.42 -19.09 -4.84
N GLU A 32 -8.74 -18.18 -4.15
CA GLU A 32 -7.97 -18.51 -2.95
C GLU A 32 -8.94 -18.87 -1.82
N PRO A 33 -8.76 -20.02 -1.16
CA PRO A 33 -9.74 -20.53 -0.20
C PRO A 33 -10.01 -19.58 0.97
N PHE A 34 -8.97 -18.97 1.54
CA PHE A 34 -9.12 -18.12 2.72
C PHE A 34 -9.80 -16.79 2.39
N PRO A 35 -9.35 -15.99 1.40
CA PRO A 35 -10.08 -14.82 0.92
C PRO A 35 -11.53 -15.14 0.54
N SER A 36 -11.79 -16.24 -0.16
CA SER A 36 -13.16 -16.66 -0.50
C SER A 36 -14.05 -16.86 0.73
N ALA A 37 -13.51 -17.40 1.83
CA ALA A 37 -14.25 -17.52 3.08
C ALA A 37 -14.48 -16.17 3.78
N VAL A 38 -13.53 -15.22 3.67
CA VAL A 38 -13.74 -13.84 4.14
C VAL A 38 -14.90 -13.19 3.38
N LEU A 39 -14.97 -13.38 2.06
CA LEU A 39 -16.11 -12.89 1.27
C LEU A 39 -17.43 -13.52 1.71
N ALA A 40 -17.47 -14.84 1.87
CA ALA A 40 -18.68 -15.54 2.32
C ALA A 40 -19.12 -15.14 3.74
N HIS A 41 -18.18 -14.79 4.61
CA HIS A 41 -18.47 -14.35 5.98
C HIS A 41 -19.09 -12.94 6.02
N HIS A 42 -18.51 -11.97 5.28
CA HIS A 42 -18.94 -10.57 5.34
C HIS A 42 -20.05 -10.23 4.34
N TYR A 43 -20.12 -10.96 3.23
CA TYR A 43 -21.02 -10.66 2.11
C TYR A 43 -21.74 -11.93 1.62
N PRO A 44 -22.50 -12.62 2.49
CA PRO A 44 -23.16 -13.88 2.14
C PRO A 44 -24.16 -13.75 0.98
N ASP A 45 -24.70 -12.55 0.77
CA ASP A 45 -25.67 -12.26 -0.29
C ASP A 45 -25.02 -11.97 -1.66
N VAL A 46 -23.69 -11.82 -1.72
CA VAL A 46 -22.97 -11.55 -2.97
C VAL A 46 -22.28 -12.84 -3.43
N THR A 47 -22.64 -13.31 -4.63
CA THR A 47 -22.10 -14.56 -5.15
C THR A 47 -20.62 -14.41 -5.55
N ASN A 48 -19.76 -15.29 -5.03
CA ASN A 48 -18.40 -15.50 -5.54
C ASN A 48 -18.42 -16.56 -6.65
N HIS A 49 -18.12 -16.16 -7.88
CA HIS A 49 -18.08 -17.04 -9.05
C HIS A 49 -16.75 -17.79 -9.24
N GLY A 50 -15.75 -17.54 -8.37
CA GLY A 50 -14.48 -18.25 -8.37
C GLY A 50 -13.55 -17.82 -9.51
N ASP A 51 -13.28 -18.76 -10.43
CA ASP A 51 -12.29 -18.59 -11.50
C ASP A 51 -12.70 -17.51 -12.50
N MET A 52 -12.00 -16.38 -12.47
CA MET A 52 -12.33 -15.21 -13.28
C MET A 52 -12.25 -15.48 -14.80
N THR A 53 -11.49 -16.49 -15.22
CA THR A 53 -11.30 -16.82 -16.65
C THR A 53 -12.60 -17.30 -17.31
N LYS A 54 -13.60 -17.68 -16.51
CA LYS A 54 -14.90 -18.17 -16.98
C LYS A 54 -15.97 -17.08 -17.05
N LEU A 55 -15.73 -15.91 -16.46
CA LEU A 55 -16.77 -14.89 -16.27
C LEU A 55 -17.23 -14.26 -17.58
N ALA A 56 -16.33 -14.06 -18.55
CA ALA A 56 -16.69 -13.47 -19.83
C ALA A 56 -17.82 -14.28 -20.50
N ALA A 57 -17.70 -15.62 -20.51
CA ALA A 57 -18.72 -16.51 -21.03
C ALA A 57 -20.04 -16.45 -20.21
N LEU A 58 -19.96 -16.31 -18.89
CA LEU A 58 -21.14 -16.17 -18.03
C LEU A 58 -21.88 -14.84 -18.26
N VAL A 59 -21.14 -13.73 -18.44
CA VAL A 59 -21.70 -12.42 -18.77
C VAL A 59 -22.38 -12.46 -20.13
N LEU A 60 -21.70 -12.97 -21.16
CA LEU A 60 -22.25 -13.10 -22.52
C LEU A 60 -23.50 -13.98 -22.57
N ALA A 61 -23.54 -15.04 -21.76
CA ALA A 61 -24.70 -15.91 -21.63
C ALA A 61 -25.83 -15.32 -20.76
N GLY A 62 -25.68 -14.11 -20.22
CA GLY A 62 -26.65 -13.47 -19.34
C GLY A 62 -26.83 -14.16 -17.99
N LYS A 63 -25.90 -15.05 -17.60
CA LYS A 63 -25.96 -15.79 -16.33
C LYS A 63 -25.54 -14.95 -15.13
N ILE A 64 -24.68 -13.95 -15.37
CA ILE A 64 -24.25 -12.96 -14.38
C ILE A 64 -24.40 -11.56 -14.98
N PRO A 65 -24.76 -10.54 -14.18
CA PRO A 65 -25.00 -9.20 -14.69
C PRO A 65 -23.71 -8.51 -15.17
N ALA A 66 -23.83 -7.63 -16.16
CA ALA A 66 -22.77 -6.77 -16.65
C ALA A 66 -22.73 -5.45 -15.82
N PRO A 67 -21.73 -5.26 -14.93
CA PRO A 67 -21.74 -4.18 -13.93
C PRO A 67 -21.43 -2.80 -14.53
N ASP A 68 -21.68 -1.72 -13.78
CA ASP A 68 -21.31 -0.35 -14.20
C ASP A 68 -19.81 -0.08 -14.05
N VAL A 69 -19.16 -0.77 -13.10
CA VAL A 69 -17.72 -0.74 -12.86
C VAL A 69 -17.19 -2.17 -12.80
N LEU A 70 -16.06 -2.44 -13.47
CA LEU A 70 -15.31 -3.68 -13.33
C LEU A 70 -13.99 -3.36 -12.61
N VAL A 71 -13.78 -3.95 -11.44
CA VAL A 71 -12.59 -3.71 -10.61
C VAL A 71 -11.79 -4.99 -10.44
N GLY A 72 -10.46 -4.89 -10.51
CA GLY A 72 -9.60 -6.04 -10.25
C GLY A 72 -8.13 -5.70 -10.11
N GLY A 73 -7.34 -6.67 -9.67
CA GLY A 73 -5.88 -6.58 -9.62
C GLY A 73 -5.31 -7.94 -9.99
N THR A 74 -5.05 -8.15 -11.28
CA THR A 74 -4.60 -9.45 -11.77
C THR A 74 -3.11 -9.66 -11.45
N PRO A 75 -2.68 -10.90 -11.14
CA PRO A 75 -1.25 -11.22 -11.07
C PRO A 75 -0.62 -10.88 -12.42
N CYS A 76 0.32 -9.93 -12.46
CA CYS A 76 0.91 -9.52 -13.73
C CYS A 76 2.07 -10.43 -14.12
N GLN A 77 1.93 -11.12 -15.24
CA GLN A 77 3.01 -11.80 -15.97
C GLN A 77 2.94 -11.33 -17.43
N ALA A 78 4.06 -11.37 -18.15
CA ALA A 78 4.14 -10.85 -19.52
C ALA A 78 3.35 -11.72 -20.53
N PHE A 79 2.73 -11.07 -21.53
CA PHE A 79 1.99 -11.67 -22.66
C PHE A 79 1.99 -10.69 -23.85
N SER A 80 1.61 -11.13 -25.06
CA SER A 80 1.53 -10.30 -26.28
C SER A 80 0.09 -9.99 -26.70
N VAL A 81 -0.13 -8.88 -27.44
CA VAL A 81 -1.47 -8.49 -27.96
C VAL A 81 -1.95 -9.43 -29.07
N ALA A 82 -1.08 -9.84 -29.98
CA ALA A 82 -1.39 -10.83 -31.01
C ALA A 82 -1.81 -12.18 -30.37
N GLY A 83 -1.14 -12.56 -29.27
CA GLY A 83 -1.47 -13.75 -28.51
C GLY A 83 -2.86 -13.77 -27.87
N MET A 84 -3.47 -12.59 -27.64
CA MET A 84 -4.87 -12.49 -27.20
C MET A 84 -5.85 -12.85 -28.32
N ARG A 85 -5.58 -12.39 -29.53
CA ARG A 85 -6.46 -12.61 -30.69
C ARG A 85 -6.43 -14.05 -31.15
N GLU A 86 -5.28 -14.70 -31.01
CA GLU A 86 -5.09 -16.11 -31.39
C GLU A 86 -5.49 -17.10 -30.28
N GLY A 87 -5.84 -16.63 -29.08
CA GLY A 87 -6.24 -17.49 -27.96
C GLY A 87 -5.12 -18.45 -27.54
N LEU A 88 -3.96 -17.91 -27.14
CA LEU A 88 -2.76 -18.72 -26.93
C LEU A 88 -2.85 -19.78 -25.80
N THR A 89 -2.16 -20.88 -26.06
CA THR A 89 -1.92 -22.11 -25.30
C THR A 89 -1.01 -21.98 -24.08
N ASP A 90 -0.55 -20.78 -23.70
CA ASP A 90 0.29 -20.58 -22.51
C ASP A 90 -0.55 -20.22 -21.26
N PRO A 91 -0.62 -21.09 -20.23
CA PRO A 91 -1.44 -20.87 -19.05
C PRO A 91 -1.00 -19.69 -18.16
N ARG A 92 0.15 -19.05 -18.40
CA ARG A 92 0.76 -18.06 -17.49
C ARG A 92 0.55 -16.58 -17.89
N GLY A 93 0.41 -16.29 -19.19
CA GLY A 93 0.01 -14.96 -19.70
C GLY A 93 -1.51 -14.71 -19.71
N ALA A 94 -2.30 -15.71 -19.29
CA ALA A 94 -3.73 -15.80 -19.53
C ALA A 94 -4.59 -14.79 -18.74
N LEU A 95 -4.18 -14.34 -17.56
CA LEU A 95 -5.11 -13.65 -16.65
C LEU A 95 -5.43 -12.21 -17.05
N THR A 96 -4.43 -11.42 -17.46
CA THR A 96 -4.68 -10.05 -17.92
C THR A 96 -5.43 -10.03 -19.26
N ILE A 97 -5.17 -11.03 -20.12
CA ILE A 97 -5.95 -11.25 -21.35
C ILE A 97 -7.42 -11.51 -21.00
N LYS A 98 -7.67 -12.45 -20.08
CA LYS A 98 -9.01 -12.80 -19.62
C LYS A 98 -9.72 -11.63 -18.94
N TYR A 99 -8.97 -10.72 -18.30
CA TYR A 99 -9.51 -9.47 -17.78
C TYR A 99 -10.01 -8.53 -18.89
N VAL A 100 -9.22 -8.36 -19.97
CA VAL A 100 -9.64 -7.56 -21.13
C VAL A 100 -10.81 -8.21 -21.86
N GLU A 101 -10.80 -9.53 -22.06
CA GLU A 101 -11.92 -10.28 -22.62
C GLU A 101 -13.21 -10.09 -21.79
N LEU A 102 -13.09 -10.10 -20.46
CA LEU A 102 -14.21 -9.82 -19.56
C LEU A 102 -14.71 -8.38 -19.69
N ALA A 103 -13.81 -7.40 -19.75
CA ALA A 103 -14.18 -6.00 -19.96
C ALA A 103 -14.94 -5.82 -21.29
N ASP A 104 -14.47 -6.47 -22.36
CA ASP A 104 -15.12 -6.46 -23.67
C ASP A 104 -16.50 -7.14 -23.65
N ALA A 105 -16.61 -8.29 -22.98
CA ALA A 105 -17.88 -8.99 -22.79
C ALA A 105 -18.90 -8.14 -22.02
N VAL A 106 -18.46 -7.47 -20.95
CA VAL A 106 -19.29 -6.56 -20.16
C VAL A 106 -19.78 -5.39 -21.02
N ASP A 107 -18.89 -4.74 -21.77
CA ASP A 107 -19.26 -3.61 -22.64
C ASP A 107 -20.23 -4.05 -23.74
N TYR A 108 -20.01 -5.21 -24.36
CA TYR A 108 -20.89 -5.78 -25.37
C TYR A 108 -22.32 -5.99 -24.83
N VAL A 109 -22.44 -6.64 -23.66
CA VAL A 109 -23.75 -6.90 -23.06
C VAL A 109 -24.44 -5.59 -22.64
N ARG A 110 -23.68 -4.62 -22.11
CA ARG A 110 -24.24 -3.31 -21.72
C ARG A 110 -24.72 -2.51 -22.92
N ALA A 111 -23.98 -2.51 -24.02
CA ALA A 111 -24.41 -1.90 -25.28
C ALA A 111 -25.72 -2.52 -25.79
N GLY A 112 -25.82 -3.86 -25.77
CA GLY A 112 -27.06 -4.56 -26.12
C GLY A 112 -28.25 -4.21 -25.21
N GLN A 113 -27.98 -3.86 -23.96
CA GLN A 113 -28.97 -3.38 -22.98
C GLN A 113 -29.21 -1.86 -23.02
N ARG A 114 -28.61 -1.13 -23.97
CA ARG A 114 -28.63 0.34 -24.07
C ARG A 114 -28.15 1.04 -22.79
N LYS A 115 -27.19 0.44 -22.09
CA LYS A 115 -26.52 1.01 -20.92
C LYS A 115 -25.16 1.59 -21.32
N PRO A 116 -24.68 2.65 -20.64
CA PRO A 116 -23.32 3.17 -20.86
C PRO A 116 -22.26 2.07 -20.62
N ALA A 117 -21.14 2.07 -21.34
CA ALA A 117 -20.05 1.10 -21.15
C ALA A 117 -19.59 1.00 -19.69
N SER A 118 -18.99 -0.11 -19.28
CA SER A 118 -18.43 -0.22 -17.93
C SER A 118 -17.20 0.66 -17.77
N VAL A 119 -17.00 1.21 -16.57
CA VAL A 119 -15.72 1.80 -16.19
C VAL A 119 -14.83 0.70 -15.63
N ILE A 120 -13.58 0.64 -16.08
CA ILE A 120 -12.60 -0.37 -15.66
C ILE A 120 -11.66 0.27 -14.65
N VAL A 121 -11.44 -0.40 -13.51
CA VAL A 121 -10.48 0.00 -12.48
C VAL A 121 -9.53 -1.15 -12.20
N TRP A 122 -8.28 -1.01 -12.62
CA TRP A 122 -7.27 -2.04 -12.46
C TRP A 122 -6.13 -1.54 -11.57
N GLU A 123 -5.60 -2.41 -10.71
CA GLU A 123 -4.51 -2.08 -9.79
C GLU A 123 -3.36 -3.08 -9.92
N ASN A 124 -2.12 -2.60 -9.77
CA ASN A 124 -0.94 -3.45 -9.73
C ASN A 124 0.26 -2.81 -9.03
N VAL A 125 1.33 -3.58 -8.85
CA VAL A 125 2.61 -3.07 -8.36
C VAL A 125 3.32 -2.22 -9.41
N PRO A 126 4.07 -1.16 -9.03
CA PRO A 126 4.77 -0.29 -9.98
C PRO A 126 5.80 -1.01 -10.87
N GLY A 127 6.24 -2.21 -10.48
CA GLY A 127 7.18 -3.03 -11.26
C GLY A 127 6.69 -3.30 -12.69
N VAL A 128 5.37 -3.34 -12.92
CA VAL A 128 4.77 -3.53 -14.25
C VAL A 128 5.15 -2.44 -15.25
N LEU A 129 5.42 -1.21 -14.78
CA LEU A 129 5.82 -0.07 -15.60
C LEU A 129 7.24 -0.18 -16.16
N SER A 130 8.03 -1.11 -15.63
CA SER A 130 9.44 -1.33 -15.99
C SER A 130 9.73 -2.78 -16.40
N ASP A 131 8.68 -3.55 -16.69
CA ASP A 131 8.82 -4.94 -17.12
C ASP A 131 9.57 -5.02 -18.46
N LYS A 132 10.49 -5.98 -18.58
CA LYS A 132 11.31 -6.17 -19.79
C LYS A 132 10.49 -6.68 -20.98
N GLY A 133 9.40 -7.40 -20.71
CA GLY A 133 8.50 -7.95 -21.72
C GLY A 133 7.40 -6.99 -22.15
N ASN A 134 7.43 -5.72 -21.70
CA ASN A 134 6.43 -4.70 -21.99
C ASN A 134 4.98 -5.17 -21.70
N ALA A 135 4.78 -5.98 -20.65
CA ALA A 135 3.46 -6.50 -20.29
C ALA A 135 2.41 -5.38 -20.12
N PHE A 136 2.84 -4.22 -19.59
CA PHE A 136 1.97 -3.05 -19.46
C PHE A 136 1.55 -2.48 -20.81
N GLY A 137 2.46 -2.38 -21.79
CA GLY A 137 2.14 -1.93 -23.13
C GLY A 137 1.18 -2.85 -23.86
N CYS A 138 1.31 -4.16 -23.65
CA CYS A 138 0.36 -5.16 -24.16
C CYS A 138 -1.03 -5.00 -23.52
N PHE A 139 -1.08 -4.79 -22.21
CA PHE A 139 -2.32 -4.52 -21.50
C PHE A 139 -3.00 -3.24 -21.98
N LEU A 140 -2.25 -2.14 -22.09
CA LEU A 140 -2.76 -0.86 -22.56
C LEU A 140 -3.28 -0.95 -23.99
N GLY A 141 -2.51 -1.56 -24.91
CA GLY A 141 -2.93 -1.73 -26.30
C GLY A 141 -4.25 -2.50 -26.43
N ALA A 142 -4.39 -3.59 -25.67
CA ALA A 142 -5.61 -4.37 -25.70
C ALA A 142 -6.83 -3.68 -25.10
N LEU A 143 -6.66 -2.99 -23.97
CA LEU A 143 -7.73 -2.16 -23.40
C LEU A 143 -8.14 -1.04 -24.36
N ALA A 144 -7.14 -0.40 -24.99
CA ALA A 144 -7.31 0.72 -25.92
C ALA A 144 -8.00 0.28 -27.21
N GLY A 145 -7.94 -1.01 -27.55
CA GLY A 145 -8.47 -1.56 -28.80
C GLY A 145 -7.49 -1.48 -29.97
N GLU A 146 -6.19 -1.36 -29.67
CA GLU A 146 -5.13 -1.29 -30.66
C GLU A 146 -4.80 -2.66 -31.26
N ASP A 147 -4.13 -2.64 -32.41
CA ASP A 147 -3.67 -3.83 -33.12
C ASP A 147 -2.32 -4.37 -32.61
N CYS A 148 -1.58 -3.56 -31.86
CA CYS A 148 -0.30 -3.91 -31.30
C CYS A 148 -0.14 -3.42 -29.87
N GLU A 149 0.91 -3.93 -29.21
CA GLU A 149 1.34 -3.43 -27.91
C GLU A 149 1.83 -1.99 -28.00
N LEU A 150 1.40 -1.16 -27.06
CA LEU A 150 1.88 0.22 -26.98
C LEU A 150 3.31 0.23 -26.45
N GLN A 151 4.09 1.21 -26.90
CA GLN A 151 5.48 1.38 -26.46
C GLN A 151 5.59 2.55 -25.49
N PRO A 152 6.41 2.44 -24.42
CA PRO A 152 6.68 3.57 -23.57
C PRO A 152 7.38 4.69 -24.37
N PRO A 153 7.12 5.98 -24.06
CA PRO A 153 7.77 7.11 -24.74
C PRO A 153 9.29 7.18 -24.57
N GLY A 154 9.85 6.36 -23.67
CA GLY A 154 11.27 6.29 -23.36
C GLY A 154 11.62 4.90 -22.83
N LYS A 155 12.65 4.82 -21.97
CA LYS A 155 13.16 3.51 -21.47
C LYS A 155 12.17 2.70 -20.62
N LYS A 156 11.16 3.36 -20.03
CA LYS A 156 10.13 2.75 -19.20
C LYS A 156 8.85 3.59 -19.24
N TRP A 157 7.73 3.01 -18.82
CA TRP A 157 6.50 3.76 -18.61
C TRP A 157 6.67 4.75 -17.46
N GLN A 158 6.07 5.93 -17.61
CA GLN A 158 6.08 6.96 -16.58
C GLN A 158 5.08 6.61 -15.46
N ASP A 159 5.28 7.20 -14.29
CA ASP A 159 4.41 6.99 -13.12
C ASP A 159 2.98 7.48 -13.34
N ALA A 160 2.72 8.28 -14.38
CA ALA A 160 1.40 8.65 -14.84
C ALA A 160 1.36 8.83 -16.35
N GLY A 161 0.20 8.60 -16.96
CA GLY A 161 -0.02 8.86 -18.38
C GLY A 161 -1.43 8.51 -18.83
N CYS A 162 -1.73 8.81 -20.10
CA CYS A 162 -3.02 8.51 -20.71
C CYS A 162 -2.85 8.04 -22.15
N VAL A 163 -3.82 7.27 -22.63
CA VAL A 163 -3.94 6.75 -24.00
C VAL A 163 -5.39 6.97 -24.44
N TYR A 164 -5.55 7.58 -25.61
CA TYR A 164 -6.85 7.73 -26.27
C TYR A 164 -6.92 6.70 -27.39
N GLY A 165 -7.42 5.51 -27.05
CA GLY A 165 -7.52 4.39 -27.97
C GLY A 165 -8.84 4.37 -28.75
N PRO A 166 -8.93 3.57 -29.83
CA PRO A 166 -10.15 3.43 -30.63
C PRO A 166 -11.33 2.82 -29.88
N LYS A 167 -11.08 2.01 -28.83
CA LYS A 167 -12.12 1.35 -28.01
C LYS A 167 -12.31 2.02 -26.66
N ARG A 168 -11.22 2.34 -25.94
CA ARG A 168 -11.29 2.96 -24.61
C ARG A 168 -10.28 4.07 -24.48
N THR A 169 -10.68 5.12 -23.78
CA THR A 169 -9.74 6.06 -23.17
C THR A 169 -9.20 5.42 -21.90
N ILE A 170 -7.91 5.60 -21.64
CA ILE A 170 -7.20 5.02 -20.50
C ILE A 170 -6.37 6.10 -19.82
N ALA A 171 -6.36 6.13 -18.49
CA ALA A 171 -5.38 6.86 -17.69
C ALA A 171 -4.78 5.93 -16.64
N TRP A 172 -3.52 6.16 -16.30
CA TRP A 172 -2.88 5.49 -15.17
C TRP A 172 -2.10 6.45 -14.30
N ARG A 173 -1.97 6.13 -13.02
CA ARG A 173 -1.16 6.86 -12.04
C ARG A 173 -0.66 5.94 -10.94
N VAL A 174 0.59 6.11 -10.53
CA VAL A 174 1.14 5.53 -9.31
C VAL A 174 0.69 6.37 -8.13
N LEU A 175 -0.07 5.77 -7.22
CA LEU A 175 -0.52 6.37 -5.97
C LEU A 175 0.19 5.70 -4.80
N ASP A 176 0.56 6.49 -3.80
CA ASP A 176 1.16 6.00 -2.56
C ASP A 176 0.19 6.17 -1.41
N ALA A 177 -0.17 5.06 -0.77
CA ALA A 177 -1.11 5.01 0.34
C ALA A 177 -0.81 6.00 1.48
N GLN A 178 0.46 6.38 1.67
CA GLN A 178 0.86 7.36 2.69
C GLN A 178 0.16 8.72 2.55
N TYR A 179 -0.26 9.09 1.34
CA TYR A 179 -0.97 10.35 1.07
C TYR A 179 -2.50 10.21 1.14
N PHE A 180 -3.00 9.03 1.49
CA PHE A 180 -4.43 8.71 1.60
C PHE A 180 -4.78 8.26 3.02
N GLY A 181 -4.12 8.82 4.04
CA GLY A 181 -4.46 8.58 5.44
C GLY A 181 -3.99 7.25 6.03
N LEU A 182 -3.02 6.57 5.39
CA LEU A 182 -2.42 5.34 5.92
C LEU A 182 -0.98 5.56 6.34
N ALA A 183 -0.57 5.01 7.48
CA ALA A 183 0.81 5.06 7.96
C ALA A 183 1.72 4.03 7.26
N GLN A 184 1.63 3.91 5.93
CA GLN A 184 2.36 2.93 5.15
C GLN A 184 2.78 3.50 3.79
N ARG A 185 4.06 3.33 3.43
CA ARG A 185 4.53 3.51 2.05
C ARG A 185 4.12 2.31 1.21
N ARG A 186 3.04 2.46 0.45
CA ARG A 186 2.50 1.41 -0.43
C ARG A 186 2.15 2.02 -1.77
N ARG A 187 3.16 2.07 -2.64
CA ARG A 187 3.01 2.54 -4.02
C ARG A 187 2.35 1.46 -4.88
N ARG A 188 1.30 1.82 -5.61
CA ARG A 188 0.60 0.98 -6.59
C ARG A 188 0.22 1.79 -7.81
N VAL A 189 0.30 1.18 -8.99
CA VAL A 189 -0.24 1.76 -10.21
C VAL A 189 -1.72 1.43 -10.30
N PHE A 190 -2.53 2.45 -10.54
CA PHE A 190 -3.95 2.32 -10.83
C PHE A 190 -4.17 2.72 -12.28
N VAL A 191 -5.00 1.94 -12.98
CA VAL A 191 -5.46 2.19 -14.34
C VAL A 191 -6.97 2.37 -14.30
N VAL A 192 -7.46 3.46 -14.87
CA VAL A 192 -8.88 3.67 -15.14
C VAL A 192 -9.07 3.68 -16.66
N ALA A 193 -10.05 2.94 -17.16
CA ALA A 193 -10.38 2.91 -18.58
C ALA A 193 -11.88 2.90 -18.81
N SER A 194 -12.35 3.50 -19.91
CA SER A 194 -13.77 3.55 -20.25
C SER A 194 -13.97 3.79 -21.74
N ALA A 195 -15.04 3.21 -22.30
CA ALA A 195 -15.53 3.48 -23.66
C ALA A 195 -16.67 4.52 -23.67
N ARG A 196 -16.98 5.16 -22.54
CA ARG A 196 -18.04 6.19 -22.47
C ARG A 196 -17.52 7.51 -23.04
N ASP A 197 -18.28 8.14 -23.94
CA ASP A 197 -17.91 9.42 -24.57
C ASP A 197 -17.74 10.58 -23.58
N GLU A 198 -18.55 10.61 -22.53
CA GLU A 198 -18.58 11.70 -21.54
C GLU A 198 -17.92 11.33 -20.20
N PHE A 199 -16.95 10.42 -20.23
CA PHE A 199 -16.17 10.03 -19.05
C PHE A 199 -14.69 10.17 -19.37
N ASP A 200 -13.96 10.96 -18.58
CA ASP A 200 -12.52 11.11 -18.72
C ASP A 200 -11.79 10.37 -17.58
N PRO A 201 -11.15 9.21 -17.86
CA PRO A 201 -10.31 8.51 -16.89
C PRO A 201 -9.23 9.38 -16.24
N ALA A 202 -8.72 10.40 -16.96
CA ALA A 202 -7.72 11.32 -16.44
C ALA A 202 -8.30 12.20 -15.33
N GLU A 203 -9.57 12.62 -15.44
CA GLU A 203 -10.26 13.35 -14.37
C GLU A 203 -10.48 12.48 -13.12
N VAL A 204 -10.45 11.15 -13.22
CA VAL A 204 -10.50 10.28 -12.02
C VAL A 204 -9.15 10.33 -11.30
N LEU A 205 -8.05 10.11 -12.01
CA LEU A 205 -6.74 9.85 -11.41
C LEU A 205 -5.84 11.09 -11.27
N PHE A 206 -6.00 12.11 -12.10
CA PHE A 206 -5.14 13.29 -12.09
C PHE A 206 -5.77 14.41 -11.29
N GLU A 207 -5.04 14.89 -10.28
CA GLU A 207 -5.42 16.07 -9.52
C GLU A 207 -5.09 17.31 -10.36
N ARG A 208 -6.09 17.84 -11.08
CA ARG A 208 -5.95 19.06 -11.89
C ARG A 208 -6.06 20.34 -11.05
N GLU A 209 -6.70 20.27 -9.89
CA GLU A 209 -6.69 21.34 -8.89
C GLU A 209 -5.31 21.40 -8.24
N GLY A 210 -4.42 22.13 -8.90
CA GLY A 210 -3.17 22.51 -8.26
C GLY A 210 -3.50 23.31 -7.00
N VAL A 211 -2.88 22.94 -5.88
CA VAL A 211 -2.58 23.95 -4.87
C VAL A 211 -1.80 25.08 -5.58
N ARG A 212 -2.11 26.34 -5.24
CA ARG A 212 -1.23 27.46 -5.63
C ARG A 212 0.20 27.01 -5.33
N ARG A 213 1.10 27.13 -6.31
CA ARG A 213 2.53 26.85 -6.14
C ARG A 213 3.21 27.86 -5.20
N ASP A 214 2.51 28.33 -4.17
CA ASP A 214 3.10 28.79 -2.91
C ASP A 214 3.61 27.57 -2.14
N THR A 215 4.45 26.78 -2.79
CA THR A 215 5.42 25.99 -2.06
C THR A 215 6.38 27.01 -1.48
N ALA A 216 6.51 27.06 -0.15
CA ALA A 216 7.61 27.79 0.47
C ALA A 216 8.90 27.46 -0.31
N PRO A 217 9.80 28.44 -0.56
CA PRO A 217 10.97 28.22 -1.40
C PRO A 217 11.62 26.89 -1.02
N ARG A 218 11.89 26.05 -2.03
CA ARG A 218 12.71 24.85 -1.81
C ARG A 218 13.92 25.33 -1.01
N ARG A 219 14.11 24.81 0.20
CA ARG A 219 15.45 24.85 0.82
C ARG A 219 16.37 24.29 -0.24
N GLY A 220 17.46 25.01 -0.53
CA GLY A 220 18.38 24.66 -1.61
C GLY A 220 18.80 23.20 -1.52
N GLN A 221 19.35 22.63 -2.60
CA GLN A 221 20.12 21.40 -2.46
C GLN A 221 21.24 21.69 -1.46
N GLY A 222 20.98 21.36 -0.18
CA GLY A 222 21.98 21.39 0.85
C GLY A 222 22.99 20.34 0.45
N GLN A 223 24.18 20.78 0.04
CA GLN A 223 25.42 20.04 0.27
C GLN A 223 25.81 20.09 1.75
N ASP A 224 24.87 20.38 2.64
CA ASP A 224 25.05 20.08 4.04
C ASP A 224 24.98 18.57 4.17
N VAL A 225 26.15 17.98 4.35
CA VAL A 225 26.34 16.69 5.00
C VAL A 225 25.24 16.58 6.04
N THR A 226 24.36 15.57 5.89
CA THR A 226 23.31 15.26 6.87
C THR A 226 23.89 15.52 8.24
N GLY A 227 23.37 16.53 8.96
CA GLY A 227 23.85 16.83 10.30
C GLY A 227 23.89 15.52 11.04
N THR A 228 25.07 15.14 11.53
CA THR A 228 25.24 13.93 12.34
C THR A 228 24.27 14.06 13.49
N ALA A 229 23.12 13.39 13.39
CA ALA A 229 22.38 13.05 14.58
C ALA A 229 23.39 12.28 15.43
N PRO A 230 23.66 12.69 16.68
CA PRO A 230 24.49 11.88 17.55
C PRO A 230 23.75 10.56 17.71
N PHE A 231 24.24 9.54 17.03
CA PHE A 231 23.71 8.20 17.15
C PHE A 231 24.41 7.59 18.36
N GLY A 232 23.63 7.15 19.36
CA GLY A 232 24.15 6.66 20.64
C GLY A 232 23.96 7.67 21.79
N PRO A 233 24.00 7.22 23.06
CA PRO A 233 24.01 8.13 24.21
C PRO A 233 25.33 8.91 24.21
N ALA A 234 25.34 10.07 23.57
CA ALA A 234 26.48 10.96 23.60
C ALA A 234 26.28 12.00 24.70
N LEU A 235 27.31 12.18 25.51
CA LEU A 235 27.39 13.27 26.46
C LEU A 235 27.79 14.53 25.68
N GLN A 236 27.02 15.60 25.78
CA GLN A 236 27.35 16.86 25.12
C GLN A 236 27.61 17.95 26.16
N CYS A 237 28.76 18.60 26.06
CA CYS A 237 29.08 19.77 26.84
C CYS A 237 28.22 20.96 26.38
N GLY A 238 27.86 21.87 27.29
CA GLY A 238 27.14 23.10 26.93
C GLY A 238 27.83 23.97 25.87
N CYS A 239 29.15 23.82 25.66
CA CYS A 239 29.89 24.48 24.57
C CYS A 239 29.80 23.79 23.20
N GLY A 240 29.09 22.66 23.10
CA GLY A 240 28.83 21.94 21.85
C GLY A 240 29.74 20.73 21.60
N HIS A 241 30.77 20.52 22.44
CA HIS A 241 31.68 19.36 22.36
C HIS A 241 30.95 18.05 22.68
N VAL A 242 31.20 16.99 21.90
CA VAL A 242 30.55 15.68 22.03
C VAL A 242 31.57 14.65 22.54
N PHE A 243 31.29 14.03 23.68
CA PHE A 243 32.13 12.98 24.27
C PHE A 243 31.75 11.59 23.73
N ALA A 244 32.71 10.65 23.76
CA ALA A 244 32.42 9.22 23.62
C ALA A 244 31.66 8.68 24.85
N GLU A 245 31.14 7.45 24.80
CA GLU A 245 30.34 6.82 25.88
C GLU A 245 31.01 6.80 27.29
N SER A 246 32.32 7.09 27.39
CA SER A 246 33.03 7.28 28.65
C SER A 246 33.73 8.64 28.72
N LEU A 247 33.55 9.39 29.81
CA LEU A 247 34.13 10.73 30.02
C LEU A 247 35.66 10.78 30.24
N GLY A 248 36.32 9.64 30.45
CA GLY A 248 37.76 9.62 30.78
C GLY A 248 38.12 10.50 32.01
N PRO A 249 39.42 10.78 32.24
CA PRO A 249 39.89 11.56 33.41
C PRO A 249 39.95 13.09 33.21
N TYR A 250 39.49 13.66 32.09
CA TYR A 250 39.71 15.08 31.78
C TYR A 250 38.43 15.77 31.27
N GLY A 251 38.22 17.02 31.69
CA GLY A 251 37.10 17.87 31.26
C GLY A 251 37.10 18.19 29.76
N CYS A 252 36.03 18.82 29.29
CA CYS A 252 35.83 19.21 27.89
C CYS A 252 37.05 19.98 27.33
N PRO A 253 37.73 19.50 26.27
CA PRO A 253 38.92 20.15 25.71
C PRO A 253 38.69 21.59 25.22
N ASP A 254 37.47 21.88 24.76
CA ASP A 254 37.08 23.20 24.24
C ASP A 254 36.71 24.19 25.36
N CYS A 255 36.62 23.71 26.60
CA CYS A 255 36.21 24.44 27.78
C CYS A 255 37.29 24.20 28.86
N GLU A 256 38.44 24.89 28.76
CA GLU A 256 39.61 24.67 29.63
C GLU A 256 39.32 24.94 31.12
N GLY A 257 39.40 23.89 31.96
CA GLY A 257 39.37 23.97 33.43
C GLY A 257 38.69 22.77 34.11
N ASP A 258 39.04 22.51 35.37
CA ASP A 258 38.46 21.43 36.21
C ASP A 258 36.97 21.64 36.55
N GLU A 259 36.37 22.74 36.12
CA GLU A 259 34.94 23.03 36.24
C GLU A 259 34.33 23.40 34.87
N GLY A 260 34.07 22.39 34.04
CA GLY A 260 33.27 22.52 32.82
C GLY A 260 31.77 22.59 33.13
N PRO A 261 30.94 23.19 32.25
CA PRO A 261 29.49 23.25 32.45
C PRO A 261 28.89 21.84 32.49
N ALA A 262 27.78 21.69 33.22
CA ALA A 262 27.05 20.43 33.37
C ALA A 262 26.85 19.73 32.00
N VAL A 263 27.09 18.42 31.97
CA VAL A 263 27.01 17.61 30.76
C VAL A 263 25.57 17.10 30.64
N ASP A 264 24.89 17.44 29.55
CA ASP A 264 23.53 16.93 29.28
C ASP A 264 23.63 15.63 28.48
N MET A 265 22.82 14.64 28.90
CA MET A 265 22.68 13.38 28.18
C MET A 265 21.58 13.52 27.12
N PHE A 266 21.95 13.55 25.84
CA PHE A 266 20.98 13.43 24.76
C PHE A 266 20.61 11.96 24.59
N GLY A 267 19.39 11.58 24.99
CA GLY A 267 18.86 10.24 24.75
C GLY A 267 18.55 10.03 23.26
N GLY A 268 19.47 9.44 22.52
CA GLY A 268 19.23 8.98 21.14
C GLY A 268 18.16 7.87 21.09
N ILE A 269 17.41 7.81 19.99
CA ILE A 269 16.49 6.68 19.73
C ILE A 269 17.33 5.48 19.29
N PRO A 270 17.30 4.33 20.01
CA PRO A 270 18.07 3.16 19.63
C PRO A 270 17.72 2.68 18.21
N ALA A 271 18.74 2.42 17.41
CA ALA A 271 18.60 1.91 16.05
C ALA A 271 19.24 0.52 15.95
N PHE A 272 18.61 -0.40 15.23
CA PHE A 272 19.08 -1.78 15.05
C PHE A 272 19.10 -2.15 13.57
N GLY A 273 20.05 -2.98 13.14
CA GLY A 273 20.18 -3.41 11.74
C GLY A 273 21.60 -3.66 11.28
N GLY A 274 21.78 -4.03 10.01
CA GLY A 274 23.11 -4.03 9.36
C GLY A 274 24.11 -5.02 9.93
N HIS A 275 23.74 -6.31 10.02
CA HIS A 275 24.53 -7.40 10.61
C HIS A 275 24.83 -7.32 12.12
N SER A 276 24.44 -6.25 12.82
CA SER A 276 24.56 -6.18 14.28
C SER A 276 23.38 -6.88 14.95
N LEU A 277 23.63 -8.09 15.43
CA LEU A 277 22.62 -8.94 16.10
C LEU A 277 22.49 -8.64 17.60
N ALA A 278 23.30 -7.72 18.14
CA ALA A 278 23.23 -7.27 19.52
C ALA A 278 23.74 -5.82 19.64
N GLY A 279 22.92 -4.94 20.23
CA GLY A 279 23.29 -3.54 20.51
C GLY A 279 22.74 -2.51 19.52
N SER A 280 22.70 -1.24 19.96
CA SER A 280 22.33 -0.11 19.11
C SER A 280 23.46 0.19 18.12
N ILE A 281 23.12 0.51 16.87
CA ILE A 281 24.11 0.91 15.87
C ILE A 281 24.24 2.44 15.82
N GLU A 282 25.48 2.93 15.73
CA GLU A 282 25.76 4.37 15.56
C GLU A 282 25.88 4.81 14.09
N SER A 283 25.97 3.84 13.18
CA SER A 283 26.10 4.09 11.74
C SER A 283 25.20 3.12 10.98
N ALA A 284 24.38 3.64 10.08
CA ALA A 284 23.48 2.84 9.25
C ALA A 284 24.27 1.98 8.25
N ALA A 285 23.73 0.81 7.90
CA ALA A 285 24.32 -0.01 6.85
C ALA A 285 24.35 0.73 5.50
N THR A 286 25.43 0.57 4.76
CA THR A 286 25.58 1.11 3.40
C THR A 286 24.56 0.48 2.43
N LEU A 287 24.17 1.26 1.42
CA LEU A 287 23.29 0.86 0.30
C LEU A 287 23.56 -0.58 -0.16
N THR A 288 22.62 -1.49 0.11
CA THR A 288 22.74 -2.89 -0.30
C THR A 288 22.50 -3.07 -1.80
N ALA A 289 23.12 -4.09 -2.38
CA ALA A 289 22.99 -4.39 -3.80
C ALA A 289 21.54 -4.75 -4.17
N LYS A 290 21.17 -4.45 -5.43
CA LYS A 290 19.86 -4.79 -6.01
C LYS A 290 19.54 -6.28 -5.79
N ASN A 291 18.37 -6.58 -5.22
CA ASN A 291 17.84 -7.92 -4.90
C ASN A 291 18.33 -8.58 -3.59
N SER A 292 18.89 -7.82 -2.65
CA SER A 292 19.08 -8.30 -1.28
C SER A 292 17.73 -8.48 -0.56
N ARG A 293 17.65 -9.48 0.31
CA ARG A 293 16.44 -9.80 1.09
C ARG A 293 16.21 -8.66 2.10
N LEU A 294 15.01 -8.09 2.12
CA LEU A 294 14.64 -7.04 3.08
C LEU A 294 14.33 -7.67 4.44
N ASP A 295 15.34 -7.75 5.28
CA ASP A 295 15.24 -8.22 6.68
C ASP A 295 16.20 -7.45 7.59
N ILE A 296 16.26 -7.85 8.88
CA ILE A 296 17.06 -7.21 9.93
C ILE A 296 18.56 -7.17 9.62
N GLU A 297 19.06 -8.02 8.72
CA GLU A 297 20.46 -7.99 8.30
C GLU A 297 20.74 -6.82 7.34
N SER A 298 19.71 -6.34 6.65
CA SER A 298 19.82 -5.41 5.51
C SER A 298 19.27 -3.99 5.75
N GLU A 299 18.38 -3.82 6.74
CA GLU A 299 17.68 -2.56 7.00
C GLU A 299 18.00 -2.01 8.40
N THR A 300 17.89 -0.69 8.57
CA THR A 300 18.00 -0.02 9.88
C THR A 300 16.61 0.36 10.38
N PHE A 301 16.28 -0.07 11.59
CA PHE A 301 15.00 0.16 12.26
C PHE A 301 15.20 0.97 13.54
N PHE A 302 14.27 1.88 13.83
CA PHE A 302 14.25 2.65 15.06
C PHE A 302 13.25 2.03 16.05
N VAL A 303 13.64 1.91 17.31
CA VAL A 303 12.80 1.35 18.37
C VAL A 303 12.47 2.45 19.39
N HIS A 304 11.18 2.64 19.66
CA HIS A 304 10.69 3.54 20.71
C HIS A 304 9.94 2.72 21.78
N GLY A 305 10.19 3.01 23.06
CA GLY A 305 9.56 2.29 24.18
C GLY A 305 8.10 2.71 24.41
N VAL A 306 7.31 1.82 25.00
CA VAL A 306 5.97 2.11 25.54
C VAL A 306 6.00 1.88 27.06
N ASP A 307 5.39 2.78 27.83
CA ASP A 307 5.43 2.81 29.30
C ASP A 307 4.78 1.56 29.94
N VAL A 308 5.35 1.08 31.06
CA VAL A 308 4.80 -0.01 31.88
C VAL A 308 4.87 0.42 33.35
N ARG A 309 3.80 1.02 33.87
CA ARG A 309 3.66 1.24 35.31
C ARG A 309 3.14 -0.03 35.99
N ASN A 310 3.85 -0.49 37.03
CA ASN A 310 3.45 -1.53 37.98
C ASN A 310 3.16 -2.93 37.41
N GLY A 311 3.94 -3.40 36.43
CA GLY A 311 3.93 -4.82 36.03
C GLY A 311 2.60 -5.30 35.42
N SER A 312 1.72 -4.39 35.02
CA SER A 312 0.52 -4.68 34.23
C SER A 312 0.55 -3.85 32.96
N LEU A 313 0.38 -4.52 31.81
CA LEU A 313 0.17 -3.91 30.50
C LEU A 313 -1.10 -3.06 30.56
N THR A 314 -0.97 -1.75 30.81
CA THR A 314 -2.11 -0.83 30.81
C THR A 314 -2.17 -0.07 29.48
N GLY A 315 -2.81 -0.69 28.49
CA GLY A 315 -3.47 0.00 27.36
C GLY A 315 -2.59 0.52 26.22
N GLU A 316 -3.21 0.67 25.05
CA GLU A 316 -2.61 1.00 23.75
C GLU A 316 -2.08 2.45 23.59
N LEU A 317 -1.86 3.23 24.67
CA LEU A 317 -1.45 4.64 24.59
C LEU A 317 -0.39 5.01 25.65
N THR A 318 0.76 5.52 25.20
CA THR A 318 1.81 6.09 26.09
C THR A 318 1.53 7.56 26.40
N HIS A 319 1.90 8.03 27.60
CA HIS A 319 1.77 9.44 28.01
C HIS A 319 3.05 10.24 27.73
N THR A 320 2.94 11.56 27.58
CA THR A 320 4.09 12.47 27.47
C THR A 320 4.89 12.52 28.78
N LEU A 321 6.23 12.51 28.66
CA LEU A 321 7.19 12.72 29.75
C LEU A 321 6.78 13.93 30.60
N GLN A 322 6.56 13.74 31.89
CA GLN A 322 6.48 14.85 32.84
C GLN A 322 7.91 15.30 33.18
N ALA A 323 8.18 16.60 33.01
CA ALA A 323 9.34 17.22 33.62
C ALA A 323 9.15 17.13 35.15
N GLY A 324 10.09 16.50 35.84
CA GLY A 324 10.01 16.32 37.29
C GLY A 324 10.07 17.66 38.01
N ASP A 325 9.02 17.98 38.77
CA ASP A 325 9.10 19.01 39.80
C ASP A 325 9.83 18.46 41.03
N HIS A 326 10.61 19.34 41.66
CA HIS A 326 11.55 19.11 42.75
C HIS A 326 10.92 18.56 44.05
N ALA A 327 10.64 17.26 44.12
CA ALA A 327 10.55 16.56 45.40
C ALA A 327 11.10 15.12 45.27
N PRO A 328 11.91 14.64 46.23
CA PRO A 328 12.39 13.27 46.21
C PRO A 328 11.22 12.34 46.61
N ASP A 329 10.49 11.83 45.62
CA ASP A 329 9.57 10.71 45.81
C ASP A 329 10.41 9.42 45.93
N PRO A 330 10.29 8.59 46.98
CA PRO A 330 11.13 7.41 47.18
C PRO A 330 10.89 6.27 46.17
N GLY A 331 10.01 6.45 45.19
CA GLY A 331 9.59 5.40 44.24
C GLY A 331 9.93 5.64 42.77
N GLY A 332 10.51 6.79 42.41
CA GLY A 332 10.75 7.19 41.02
C GLY A 332 12.13 6.84 40.51
N THR A 333 12.51 5.55 40.49
CA THR A 333 13.76 5.16 39.82
C THR A 333 13.57 5.23 38.31
N PRO A 334 14.37 5.98 37.54
CA PRO A 334 14.33 5.89 36.09
C PRO A 334 14.72 4.46 35.67
N HIS A 335 13.82 3.79 34.98
CA HIS A 335 14.04 2.44 34.47
C HIS A 335 14.43 2.50 32.98
N ILE A 336 15.59 1.95 32.64
CA ILE A 336 15.97 1.67 31.25
C ILE A 336 15.50 0.23 30.94
N LEU A 337 14.58 0.08 29.97
CA LEU A 337 14.18 -1.23 29.48
C LEU A 337 15.34 -1.80 28.63
N SER A 338 16.06 -2.78 29.16
CA SER A 338 17.27 -3.35 28.53
C SER A 338 16.99 -4.39 27.43
N ASP A 339 15.73 -4.75 27.17
CA ASP A 339 15.37 -5.81 26.22
C ASP A 339 14.46 -5.28 25.10
N SER A 340 15.06 -4.95 23.95
CA SER A 340 14.33 -4.73 22.69
C SER A 340 13.98 -6.08 22.07
N ARG A 341 12.69 -6.38 21.91
CA ARG A 341 12.22 -7.54 21.14
C ARG A 341 11.65 -7.08 19.80
N VAL A 342 12.23 -7.56 18.71
CA VAL A 342 11.63 -7.43 17.37
C VAL A 342 10.37 -8.28 17.33
N ARG A 343 9.21 -7.64 17.20
CA ARG A 343 7.93 -8.32 17.00
C ARG A 343 7.44 -8.08 15.58
N ARG A 344 6.86 -9.11 14.97
CA ARG A 344 6.07 -8.95 13.75
C ARG A 344 4.85 -8.09 14.08
N SER A 345 4.47 -7.20 13.18
CA SER A 345 3.18 -6.53 13.28
C SER A 345 2.07 -7.56 13.37
N THR A 346 1.10 -7.35 14.24
CA THR A 346 -0.06 -8.24 14.39
C THR A 346 -0.93 -8.18 13.13
N PRO A 347 -1.84 -9.15 12.92
CA PRO A 347 -2.77 -9.07 11.80
C PRO A 347 -3.64 -7.80 11.84
N VAL A 348 -4.06 -7.37 13.04
CA VAL A 348 -4.84 -6.14 13.24
C VAL A 348 -4.05 -4.91 12.83
N GLU A 349 -2.77 -4.82 13.22
CA GLU A 349 -1.91 -3.73 12.76
C GLU A 349 -1.77 -3.73 11.23
N CYS A 350 -1.67 -4.92 10.61
CA CYS A 350 -1.63 -5.05 9.16
C CYS A 350 -2.96 -4.67 8.48
N GLU A 351 -4.11 -4.99 9.07
CA GLU A 351 -5.45 -4.57 8.62
C GLU A 351 -5.55 -3.03 8.64
N ARG A 352 -5.17 -2.41 9.75
CA ARG A 352 -5.10 -0.94 9.89
C ARG A 352 -4.19 -0.31 8.84
N LEU A 353 -3.03 -0.89 8.55
CA LEU A 353 -2.11 -0.41 7.50
C LEU A 353 -2.69 -0.49 6.08
N GLN A 354 -3.73 -1.32 5.85
CA GLN A 354 -4.50 -1.33 4.60
C GLN A 354 -5.78 -0.46 4.66
N GLY A 355 -6.08 0.16 5.81
CA GLY A 355 -7.32 0.90 6.03
C GLY A 355 -8.55 0.01 6.21
N MET A 356 -8.37 -1.22 6.66
CA MET A 356 -9.46 -2.13 7.00
C MET A 356 -9.88 -1.97 8.46
N ALA A 357 -11.11 -2.38 8.76
CA ALA A 357 -11.57 -2.52 10.13
C ALA A 357 -10.74 -3.58 10.88
N ASP A 358 -10.60 -3.38 12.19
CA ASP A 358 -9.96 -4.34 13.07
C ASP A 358 -10.68 -5.69 13.01
N ASP A 359 -9.91 -6.76 13.01
CA ASP A 359 -10.37 -8.15 12.99
C ASP A 359 -11.20 -8.52 11.75
N TYR A 360 -11.12 -7.72 10.68
CA TYR A 360 -11.82 -8.00 9.43
C TYR A 360 -11.48 -9.37 8.84
N THR A 361 -10.24 -9.84 9.03
CA THR A 361 -9.83 -11.19 8.57
C THR A 361 -9.93 -12.26 9.67
N LEU A 362 -10.37 -11.92 10.88
CA LEU A 362 -10.58 -12.87 11.98
C LEU A 362 -11.94 -13.56 11.83
N ILE A 363 -11.98 -14.61 10.99
CA ILE A 363 -13.21 -15.33 10.66
C ILE A 363 -13.16 -16.80 11.10
N PRO A 364 -14.29 -17.50 11.27
CA PRO A 364 -14.29 -18.95 11.36
C PRO A 364 -13.65 -19.57 10.11
N TRP A 365 -12.71 -20.50 10.28
CA TRP A 365 -11.93 -21.05 9.17
C TRP A 365 -11.68 -22.55 9.33
N ARG A 366 -11.98 -23.33 8.28
CA ARG A 366 -11.82 -24.81 8.26
C ARG A 366 -12.43 -25.52 9.47
N GLY A 367 -13.66 -25.14 9.82
CA GLY A 367 -14.41 -25.75 10.94
C GLY A 367 -13.97 -25.31 12.33
N LYS A 368 -13.02 -24.36 12.44
CA LYS A 368 -12.59 -23.77 13.70
C LYS A 368 -13.25 -22.41 13.93
N PRO A 369 -13.50 -22.02 15.19
CA PRO A 369 -14.02 -20.69 15.53
C PRO A 369 -13.02 -19.59 15.15
N ALA A 370 -13.51 -18.35 15.05
CA ALA A 370 -12.70 -17.18 14.68
C ALA A 370 -11.50 -16.95 15.61
N SER A 371 -11.64 -17.26 16.90
CA SER A 371 -10.55 -17.19 17.89
C SER A 371 -9.37 -18.11 17.60
N GLU A 372 -9.56 -19.12 16.74
CA GLU A 372 -8.52 -20.04 16.28
C GLU A 372 -8.13 -19.79 14.81
N CYS A 373 -8.54 -18.65 14.23
CA CYS A 373 -8.18 -18.30 12.86
C CYS A 373 -6.66 -18.12 12.76
N PRO A 374 -5.97 -18.88 11.89
CA PRO A 374 -4.52 -18.79 11.79
C PRO A 374 -4.07 -17.47 11.15
N ASP A 375 -3.01 -16.89 11.72
CA ASP A 375 -2.46 -15.61 11.23
C ASP A 375 -1.84 -15.69 9.83
N GLY A 376 -1.26 -16.85 9.45
CA GLY A 376 -0.59 -17.00 8.16
C GLY A 376 -1.47 -16.63 6.96
N PRO A 377 -2.66 -17.25 6.81
CA PRO A 377 -3.64 -16.88 5.80
C PRO A 377 -4.11 -15.42 5.89
N ARG A 378 -4.29 -14.88 7.11
CA ARG A 378 -4.63 -13.47 7.33
C ARG A 378 -3.58 -12.54 6.73
N TYR A 379 -2.30 -12.72 7.10
CA TYR A 379 -1.20 -11.92 6.55
C TYR A 379 -1.09 -11.99 5.03
N LYS A 380 -1.22 -13.20 4.44
CA LYS A 380 -1.19 -13.37 2.98
C LYS A 380 -2.31 -12.57 2.32
N ALA A 381 -3.52 -12.66 2.85
CA ALA A 381 -4.70 -11.99 2.32
C ALA A 381 -4.59 -10.46 2.44
N ILE A 382 -4.16 -9.94 3.59
CA ILE A 382 -3.95 -8.51 3.83
C ILE A 382 -2.85 -7.96 2.91
N GLY A 383 -1.72 -8.66 2.81
CA GLY A 383 -0.58 -8.24 1.98
C GLY A 383 -0.91 -8.17 0.48
N ASN A 384 -1.75 -9.07 0.00
CA ASN A 384 -2.25 -9.12 -1.38
C ASN A 384 -3.42 -8.17 -1.64
N SER A 385 -4.00 -7.56 -0.61
CA SER A 385 -5.12 -6.64 -0.76
C SER A 385 -4.71 -5.25 -1.24
N LYS A 386 -5.70 -4.39 -1.45
CA LYS A 386 -5.55 -2.99 -1.84
C LYS A 386 -5.70 -2.09 -0.61
N ALA A 387 -5.05 -0.93 -0.65
CA ALA A 387 -5.27 0.11 0.35
C ALA A 387 -6.68 0.67 0.19
N VAL A 388 -7.55 0.42 1.18
CA VAL A 388 -8.98 0.78 1.16
C VAL A 388 -9.17 2.27 0.93
N THR A 389 -8.34 3.12 1.56
CA THR A 389 -8.47 4.57 1.45
C THR A 389 -8.14 5.10 0.04
N VAL A 390 -7.17 4.50 -0.64
CA VAL A 390 -6.85 4.82 -2.05
C VAL A 390 -8.00 4.40 -2.95
N VAL A 391 -8.53 3.19 -2.76
CA VAL A 391 -9.68 2.67 -3.52
C VAL A 391 -10.92 3.53 -3.27
N ARG A 392 -11.13 4.00 -2.04
CA ARG A 392 -12.22 4.92 -1.67
C ARG A 392 -12.08 6.26 -2.37
N TRP A 393 -10.88 6.84 -2.40
CA TRP A 393 -10.60 8.08 -3.12
C TRP A 393 -10.93 7.95 -4.61
N ILE A 394 -10.51 6.84 -5.25
CA ILE A 394 -10.89 6.54 -6.64
C ILE A 394 -12.42 6.43 -6.76
N GLY A 395 -13.09 5.73 -5.85
CA GLY A 395 -14.56 5.58 -5.83
C GLY A 395 -15.30 6.91 -5.78
N MET A 396 -14.87 7.85 -4.93
CA MET A 396 -15.45 9.18 -4.85
C MET A 396 -15.33 9.94 -6.18
N ARG A 397 -14.16 9.84 -6.83
CA ARG A 397 -13.88 10.49 -8.13
C ARG A 397 -14.66 9.85 -9.27
N LEU A 398 -14.88 8.53 -9.21
CA LEU A 398 -15.78 7.83 -10.13
C LEU A 398 -17.20 8.37 -9.99
N LEU A 399 -17.73 8.43 -8.77
CA LEU A 399 -19.07 8.97 -8.52
C LEU A 399 -19.21 10.41 -9.02
N GLN A 400 -18.22 11.27 -8.81
CA GLN A 400 -18.24 12.63 -9.35
C GLN A 400 -18.42 12.69 -10.86
N GLN A 401 -17.92 11.72 -11.63
CA GLN A 401 -18.14 11.68 -13.08
C GLN A 401 -19.37 10.87 -13.49
N LEU A 402 -19.79 9.92 -12.67
CA LEU A 402 -20.92 9.03 -12.96
C LEU A 402 -22.26 9.62 -12.52
N ASP A 403 -22.28 10.45 -11.46
CA ASP A 403 -23.45 11.10 -10.88
C ASP A 403 -23.72 12.51 -11.46
N VAL A 404 -22.84 13.04 -12.33
CA VAL A 404 -23.04 14.35 -13.01
C VAL A 404 -24.14 14.29 -14.10
N LYS A 405 -25.05 13.31 -14.04
CA LYS A 405 -26.21 13.21 -14.94
C LYS A 405 -27.49 12.75 -14.25
#